data_AF-A0A959ISS0-F1
#
_entry.id   AF-A0A959ISS0-F1
#
_cell.length_a   1.000
_cell.length_b   1.000
_cell.length_c   1.000
_cell.angle_alpha   90.00
_cell.angle_beta   90.00
_cell.angle_gamma   90.00
#
_symmetry.space_group_name_H-M   'P 1'
#
loop_
_entity.id
_entity.type
_entity.pdbx_description
1 polymer ?
#
loop_
_entity_poly.entity_id
_entity_poly.type
_entity_poly.pdbx_seq_one_letter_code
_entity_poly.pdbx_strand_id
1 'polypeptide(L)'
;MNKLFLFALLLFFLPPLQAQEHRRGDEAEFGGDCSIPTAEEWIDVNNFQTTFSSGAALSGRPFEVVPYDAPTSAGLLSGLWIGGFDAGGNIKLAATEFDGYTDFFNGPLLDDYGITDDSICTVFDKIWIIHRSDVEAMQQDFADNGELDLPVPEDIRTWPGVQNPDFEAAYGMAIPTAELAPYFDYNGDGLYKVEDGDYPLIKGDVAYWKVINDAGGIHQTSNSFALQVEIQVMAYGYYDEEPTLPVLNRTLFYEINLVSKDIEINDSLFIGLWSDPDLQGYVCGYDYIGTAVDQNMVYSYTTIDPASACGAGNFENFIVGMKLLQGPTQINAQGQEEELKMTNSMAYNNPSAGNPIPATTDPFYDNEFYHLLNSHWKDGEPLTEGGSGYGGTTPTPFVHPGLPNDPDGWSTCTSGETDLDKR
;
A
#
# COMPACT_ATOMS: atom_id res chain seq x y z
N MET A 1 9.08 45.62 54.01
CA MET A 1 8.94 46.91 53.30
C MET A 1 8.58 46.61 51.85
N ASN A 2 7.64 47.36 51.30
CA ASN A 2 6.93 47.11 50.04
C ASN A 2 7.82 47.15 48.79
N LYS A 3 7.58 46.13 47.94
CA LYS A 3 7.48 46.08 46.45
C LYS A 3 8.55 46.74 45.56
N LEU A 4 9.11 45.96 44.64
CA LEU A 4 8.83 46.09 43.20
C LEU A 4 9.27 44.81 42.44
N PHE A 5 8.33 44.08 41.84
CA PHE A 5 8.62 43.11 40.77
C PHE A 5 8.15 43.76 39.47
N LEU A 6 9.07 43.94 38.53
CA LEU A 6 8.81 44.45 37.20
C LEU A 6 8.47 43.23 36.32
N PHE A 7 7.22 43.10 35.88
CA PHE A 7 6.87 42.19 34.79
C PHE A 7 7.00 42.96 33.47
N ALA A 8 7.92 42.53 32.61
CA ALA A 8 7.93 42.91 31.22
C ALA A 8 7.12 41.86 30.45
N LEU A 9 5.89 42.22 30.05
CA LEU A 9 5.12 41.46 29.09
C LEU A 9 5.62 41.85 27.68
N LEU A 10 6.53 41.05 27.11
CA LEU A 10 6.83 41.13 25.68
C LEU A 10 5.74 40.39 24.93
N LEU A 11 4.78 41.14 24.39
CA LEU A 11 3.86 40.66 23.36
C LEU A 11 4.65 40.57 22.05
N PHE A 12 5.10 39.36 21.69
CA PHE A 12 5.46 39.07 20.31
C PHE A 12 4.16 38.86 19.53
N PHE A 13 3.81 39.81 18.66
CA PHE A 13 2.93 39.51 17.54
C PHE A 13 3.72 38.59 16.61
N LEU A 14 3.51 37.28 16.73
CA LEU A 14 3.86 36.35 15.66
C LEU A 14 2.83 36.60 14.55
N PRO A 15 3.23 37.05 13.34
CA PRO A 15 2.33 36.97 12.20
C PRO A 15 1.96 35.49 11.96
N PRO A 16 0.80 35.20 11.34
CA PRO A 16 0.45 33.83 10.99
C PRO A 16 1.61 33.19 10.23
N LEU A 17 2.05 32.00 10.65
CA LEU A 17 2.93 31.17 9.85
C LEU A 17 2.19 30.89 8.54
N GLN A 18 2.55 31.61 7.48
CA GLN A 18 2.33 31.11 6.14
C GLN A 18 3.30 29.97 5.97
N ALA A 19 2.78 28.75 5.80
CA ALA A 19 3.55 27.65 5.22
C ALA A 19 4.16 28.21 3.93
N GLN A 20 5.49 28.28 3.87
CA GLN A 20 6.17 28.59 2.63
C GLN A 20 5.97 27.38 1.72
N GLU A 21 5.24 27.54 0.62
CA GLU A 21 5.35 26.64 -0.53
C GLU A 21 6.83 26.64 -0.96
N HIS A 22 7.54 25.56 -0.62
CA HIS A 22 8.95 25.42 -0.96
C HIS A 22 9.07 24.92 -2.40
N ARG A 23 9.29 25.83 -3.36
CA ARG A 23 9.81 25.44 -4.67
C ARG A 23 11.32 25.23 -4.55
N ARG A 24 11.75 23.98 -4.79
CA ARG A 24 13.12 23.45 -4.69
C ARG A 24 14.12 24.37 -5.42
N GLY A 25 15.18 24.75 -4.71
CA GLY A 25 16.39 25.34 -5.28
C GLY A 25 17.56 24.37 -5.16
N ASP A 26 18.35 24.26 -6.23
CA ASP A 26 19.59 23.50 -6.48
C ASP A 26 20.41 23.00 -5.26
N GLU A 27 19.87 22.05 -4.48
CA GLU A 27 20.66 21.16 -3.62
C GLU A 27 20.88 19.83 -4.36
N ALA A 28 22.10 19.29 -4.26
CA ALA A 28 22.50 18.08 -4.98
C ALA A 28 21.60 16.89 -4.61
N GLU A 29 20.78 16.45 -5.56
CA GLU A 29 19.90 15.30 -5.45
C GLU A 29 20.70 14.01 -5.24
N PHE A 30 20.52 13.40 -4.07
CA PHE A 30 20.83 11.99 -3.86
C PHE A 30 19.59 11.17 -4.23
N GLY A 31 19.35 10.98 -5.52
CA GLY A 31 18.35 10.03 -6.03
C GLY A 31 19.05 9.03 -6.95
N GLY A 32 18.68 7.76 -6.88
CA GLY A 32 19.13 6.77 -7.86
C GLY A 32 18.63 7.10 -9.28
N ASP A 33 19.14 6.40 -10.29
CA ASP A 33 18.72 6.57 -11.70
C ASP A 33 17.78 5.43 -12.14
N CYS A 34 17.02 4.84 -11.22
CA CYS A 34 16.21 3.66 -11.53
C CYS A 34 15.10 3.95 -12.52
N SER A 35 14.93 3.02 -13.46
CA SER A 35 13.85 3.01 -14.42
C SER A 35 12.48 2.80 -13.75
N ILE A 36 11.41 3.23 -14.43
CA ILE A 36 10.03 2.94 -14.00
C ILE A 36 9.81 1.41 -14.05
N PRO A 37 9.22 0.79 -13.02
CA PRO A 37 8.90 -0.63 -13.01
C PRO A 37 8.07 -1.08 -14.21
N THR A 38 8.41 -2.24 -14.81
CA THR A 38 7.73 -2.73 -16.03
C THR A 38 7.23 -4.17 -15.95
N ALA A 39 7.78 -5.01 -15.06
CA ALA A 39 7.29 -6.37 -14.92
C ALA A 39 5.87 -6.40 -14.33
N GLU A 40 5.06 -7.30 -14.85
CA GLU A 40 3.67 -7.51 -14.45
C GLU A 40 3.32 -8.98 -14.61
N GLU A 41 2.61 -9.53 -13.63
CA GLU A 41 2.13 -10.91 -13.62
C GLU A 41 0.64 -10.97 -13.31
N TRP A 42 0.00 -12.07 -13.70
CA TRP A 42 -1.39 -12.33 -13.35
C TRP A 42 -1.46 -13.12 -12.04
N ILE A 43 -2.23 -12.59 -11.09
CA ILE A 43 -2.70 -13.34 -9.94
C ILE A 43 -4.01 -14.01 -10.34
N ASP A 44 -4.02 -15.35 -10.33
CA ASP A 44 -5.20 -16.18 -10.61
C ASP A 44 -5.34 -17.25 -9.53
N VAL A 45 -5.97 -16.86 -8.42
CA VAL A 45 -6.17 -17.69 -7.23
C VAL A 45 -7.34 -17.15 -6.44
N ASN A 46 -7.98 -17.97 -5.58
CA ASN A 46 -9.13 -17.55 -4.77
C ASN A 46 -10.26 -16.93 -5.62
N ASN A 47 -10.46 -17.44 -6.85
CA ASN A 47 -11.47 -16.93 -7.79
C ASN A 47 -11.35 -15.41 -8.04
N PHE A 48 -10.13 -14.91 -7.94
CA PHE A 48 -9.72 -13.52 -8.08
C PHE A 48 -8.73 -13.45 -9.23
N GLN A 49 -8.97 -12.55 -10.18
CA GLN A 49 -8.05 -12.29 -11.28
C GLN A 49 -7.69 -10.81 -11.29
N THR A 50 -6.42 -10.50 -11.06
CA THR A 50 -5.88 -9.13 -11.05
C THR A 50 -4.46 -9.11 -11.61
N THR A 51 -4.01 -7.96 -12.08
CA THR A 51 -2.59 -7.78 -12.40
C THR A 51 -1.81 -7.38 -11.15
N PHE A 52 -0.59 -7.90 -11.05
CA PHE A 52 0.36 -7.57 -10.01
C PHE A 52 1.63 -7.04 -10.68
N SER A 53 1.88 -5.74 -10.54
CA SER A 53 3.09 -5.10 -11.05
C SER A 53 4.27 -5.34 -10.10
N SER A 54 5.49 -5.33 -10.61
CA SER A 54 6.71 -5.27 -9.80
C SER A 54 6.87 -3.91 -9.09
N GLY A 55 6.14 -2.87 -9.51
CA GLY A 55 6.13 -1.53 -8.90
C GLY A 55 5.21 -1.39 -7.68
N ALA A 56 4.81 -0.17 -7.35
CA ALA A 56 4.03 0.11 -6.13
C ALA A 56 2.58 -0.40 -6.14
N ALA A 57 2.01 -0.59 -7.34
CA ALA A 57 0.65 -1.08 -7.48
C ALA A 57 0.53 -2.48 -6.88
N LEU A 58 -0.41 -2.66 -5.96
CA LEU A 58 -0.75 -3.94 -5.35
C LEU A 58 -1.80 -4.68 -6.19
N SER A 59 -2.67 -3.96 -6.88
CA SER A 59 -3.64 -4.48 -7.85
C SER A 59 -3.76 -3.50 -9.02
N GLY A 60 -4.11 -3.97 -10.21
CA GLY A 60 -4.08 -3.14 -11.41
C GLY A 60 -4.96 -3.58 -12.58
N ARG A 61 -4.98 -2.71 -13.61
CA ARG A 61 -5.85 -2.78 -14.79
C ARG A 61 -5.48 -3.92 -15.76
N PRO A 62 -6.39 -4.31 -16.68
CA PRO A 62 -7.81 -3.92 -16.77
C PRO A 62 -8.69 -5.12 -16.40
N PHE A 63 -9.78 -4.87 -15.68
CA PHE A 63 -10.80 -5.87 -15.31
C PHE A 63 -10.36 -6.80 -14.17
N GLU A 64 -10.38 -6.28 -12.93
CA GLU A 64 -10.39 -7.16 -11.78
C GLU A 64 -11.77 -7.84 -11.73
N VAL A 65 -11.80 -9.13 -12.01
CA VAL A 65 -13.03 -9.93 -11.98
C VAL A 65 -13.18 -10.50 -10.58
N VAL A 66 -14.18 -10.00 -9.85
CA VAL A 66 -14.46 -10.42 -8.49
C VAL A 66 -15.96 -10.69 -8.37
N PRO A 67 -16.40 -11.94 -8.12
CA PRO A 67 -15.86 -13.26 -8.50
C PRO A 67 -15.89 -13.57 -10.02
N TYR A 68 -15.27 -14.68 -10.47
CA TYR A 68 -15.24 -15.18 -11.87
C TYR A 68 -16.59 -15.22 -12.62
N ASP A 69 -17.69 -15.29 -11.88
CA ASP A 69 -19.07 -15.31 -12.37
C ASP A 69 -19.82 -13.97 -12.23
N ALA A 70 -19.17 -12.94 -11.67
CA ALA A 70 -19.75 -11.61 -11.56
C ALA A 70 -19.80 -10.91 -12.93
N PRO A 71 -20.95 -10.32 -13.31
CA PRO A 71 -21.07 -9.55 -14.55
C PRO A 71 -20.33 -8.19 -14.49
N THR A 72 -19.51 -7.96 -13.46
CA THR A 72 -19.05 -6.65 -13.02
C THR A 72 -17.57 -6.70 -12.63
N SER A 73 -16.75 -5.79 -13.15
CA SER A 73 -15.37 -5.61 -12.70
C SER A 73 -15.30 -4.62 -11.53
N ALA A 74 -14.43 -4.89 -10.56
CA ALA A 74 -13.83 -3.82 -9.77
C ALA A 74 -12.68 -3.22 -10.59
N GLY A 75 -12.53 -1.90 -10.58
CA GLY A 75 -11.46 -1.20 -11.29
C GLY A 75 -10.27 -0.89 -10.38
N LEU A 76 -10.01 -1.76 -9.39
CA LEU A 76 -9.18 -1.45 -8.23
C LEU A 76 -7.71 -1.21 -8.64
N LEU A 77 -7.32 0.06 -8.78
CA LEU A 77 -5.91 0.42 -8.61
C LEU A 77 -5.70 0.62 -7.12
N SER A 78 -4.73 -0.07 -6.51
CA SER A 78 -4.40 0.16 -5.10
C SER A 78 -2.89 0.20 -4.90
N GLY A 79 -2.46 1.02 -3.97
CA GLY A 79 -1.04 1.28 -3.73
C GLY A 79 -0.77 1.80 -2.33
N LEU A 80 0.51 1.96 -2.00
CA LEU A 80 0.94 2.43 -0.69
C LEU A 80 1.16 3.94 -0.71
N TRP A 81 0.66 4.61 0.32
CA TRP A 81 1.08 5.94 0.72
C TRP A 81 1.77 5.84 2.07
N ILE A 82 2.97 6.39 2.19
CA ILE A 82 3.74 6.39 3.43
C ILE A 82 4.24 7.80 3.65
N GLY A 83 4.04 8.37 4.83
CA GLY A 83 4.44 9.75 5.10
C GLY A 83 4.75 10.00 6.57
N GLY A 84 5.78 10.80 6.83
CA GLY A 84 6.22 11.15 8.18
C GLY A 84 7.06 12.42 8.19
N PHE A 85 7.51 12.81 9.38
CA PHE A 85 8.41 13.95 9.54
C PHE A 85 9.84 13.50 9.86
N ASP A 86 10.80 14.22 9.30
CA ASP A 86 12.20 14.14 9.72
C ASP A 86 12.45 14.96 11.01
N ALA A 87 13.66 14.87 11.54
CA ALA A 87 14.07 15.63 12.72
C ALA A 87 14.06 17.17 12.56
N GLY A 88 14.06 17.67 11.31
CA GLY A 88 13.91 19.08 10.98
C GLY A 88 12.46 19.55 10.87
N GLY A 89 11.49 18.63 10.89
CA GLY A 89 10.08 18.90 10.66
C GLY A 89 9.70 19.00 9.18
N ASN A 90 10.53 18.50 8.27
CA ASN A 90 10.18 18.38 6.85
C ASN A 90 9.43 17.09 6.60
N ILE A 91 8.53 17.10 5.62
CA ILE A 91 7.80 15.91 5.18
C ILE A 91 8.74 15.03 4.35
N LYS A 92 8.79 13.74 4.70
CA LYS A 92 9.26 12.66 3.83
C LYS A 92 8.04 11.79 3.51
N LEU A 93 7.80 11.52 2.23
CA LEU A 93 6.56 10.87 1.80
C LEU A 93 6.77 10.16 0.46
N ALA A 94 6.15 9.01 0.26
CA ALA A 94 6.07 8.32 -1.02
C ALA A 94 4.61 7.92 -1.27
N ALA A 95 4.11 8.15 -2.48
CA ALA A 95 2.73 7.87 -2.86
C ALA A 95 2.62 7.16 -4.21
N THR A 96 1.49 6.49 -4.39
CA THR A 96 1.07 5.88 -5.67
C THR A 96 -0.27 6.47 -6.06
N GLU A 97 -0.40 6.96 -7.28
CA GLU A 97 -1.68 7.44 -7.82
C GLU A 97 -1.93 6.85 -9.22
N PHE A 98 -3.04 7.25 -9.84
CA PHE A 98 -3.45 6.84 -11.19
C PHE A 98 -2.71 7.60 -12.32
N ASP A 99 -1.84 8.55 -12.01
CA ASP A 99 -1.27 9.52 -12.96
C ASP A 99 -0.14 8.98 -13.85
N GLY A 100 0.34 7.76 -13.59
CA GLY A 100 1.43 7.12 -14.33
C GLY A 100 2.83 7.58 -13.91
N TYR A 101 2.93 8.39 -12.86
CA TYR A 101 4.18 8.69 -12.16
C TYR A 101 4.41 7.68 -11.03
N THR A 102 5.60 7.70 -10.45
CA THR A 102 5.92 6.81 -9.32
C THR A 102 6.88 7.49 -8.34
N ASP A 103 6.67 7.19 -7.06
CA ASP A 103 7.64 7.45 -5.99
C ASP A 103 8.40 6.17 -5.59
N PHE A 104 8.02 5.02 -6.16
CA PHE A 104 8.60 3.72 -5.83
C PHE A 104 9.31 3.08 -7.03
N PHE A 105 10.39 2.37 -6.72
CA PHE A 105 11.34 1.77 -7.66
C PHE A 105 11.60 0.31 -7.27
N ASN A 106 11.99 -0.52 -8.23
CA ASN A 106 12.26 -1.94 -7.97
C ASN A 106 13.51 -2.14 -7.11
N GLY A 107 13.52 -3.25 -6.38
CA GLY A 107 14.70 -3.72 -5.68
C GLY A 107 14.87 -3.17 -4.28
N PRO A 108 15.84 -3.73 -3.55
CA PRO A 108 16.15 -3.36 -2.19
C PRO A 108 16.97 -2.06 -2.09
N LEU A 109 17.03 -1.52 -0.88
CA LEU A 109 17.94 -0.42 -0.54
C LEU A 109 19.22 -0.95 0.10
N LEU A 110 20.36 -0.37 -0.29
CA LEU A 110 21.65 -0.69 0.30
C LEU A 110 21.75 -0.21 1.75
N ASP A 111 22.25 -1.07 2.64
CA ASP A 111 22.32 -0.81 4.08
C ASP A 111 23.17 0.42 4.47
N ASP A 112 24.18 0.76 3.66
CA ASP A 112 25.13 1.83 3.99
C ASP A 112 24.53 3.24 3.88
N TYR A 113 23.63 3.46 2.92
CA TYR A 113 23.16 4.80 2.54
C TYR A 113 21.64 4.90 2.32
N GLY A 114 20.90 3.79 2.37
CA GLY A 114 19.45 3.80 2.14
C GLY A 114 19.07 4.25 0.72
N ILE A 115 19.92 3.93 -0.27
CA ILE A 115 19.69 4.20 -1.70
C ILE A 115 19.92 2.92 -2.50
N THR A 116 19.54 2.94 -3.78
CA THR A 116 19.82 1.85 -4.72
C THR A 116 20.32 2.42 -6.05
N ASP A 117 20.61 1.55 -7.02
CA ASP A 117 21.06 1.94 -8.36
C ASP A 117 20.33 1.16 -9.46
N ASP A 118 20.42 1.66 -10.70
CA ASP A 118 19.70 1.11 -11.85
C ASP A 118 20.05 -0.36 -12.14
N SER A 119 21.26 -0.81 -11.80
CA SER A 119 21.65 -2.22 -11.99
C SER A 119 20.92 -3.15 -11.03
N ILE A 120 20.73 -2.74 -9.78
CA ILE A 120 19.90 -3.44 -8.79
C ILE A 120 18.44 -3.39 -9.25
N CYS A 121 17.92 -2.20 -9.57
CA CYS A 121 16.53 -2.01 -9.98
C CYS A 121 16.17 -2.86 -11.21
N THR A 122 17.06 -2.95 -12.20
CA THR A 122 16.84 -3.76 -13.41
C THR A 122 16.74 -5.27 -13.10
N VAL A 123 17.55 -5.80 -12.18
CA VAL A 123 17.48 -7.21 -11.80
C VAL A 123 16.24 -7.52 -10.98
N PHE A 124 15.82 -6.58 -10.14
CA PHE A 124 14.64 -6.73 -9.28
C PHE A 124 13.33 -6.21 -9.91
N ASP A 125 13.34 -5.77 -11.17
CA ASP A 125 12.12 -5.60 -11.98
C ASP A 125 11.54 -6.98 -12.35
N LYS A 126 11.17 -7.73 -11.31
CA LYS A 126 10.79 -9.13 -11.33
C LYS A 126 9.82 -9.43 -10.19
N ILE A 127 8.94 -10.39 -10.45
CA ILE A 127 8.09 -11.03 -9.46
C ILE A 127 8.51 -12.50 -9.41
N TRP A 128 8.74 -13.03 -8.21
CA TRP A 128 8.96 -14.47 -8.00
C TRP A 128 7.63 -15.13 -7.66
N ILE A 129 7.27 -16.17 -8.41
CA ILE A 129 6.03 -16.90 -8.25
C ILE A 129 6.36 -18.30 -7.74
N ILE A 130 5.88 -18.62 -6.53
CA ILE A 130 6.15 -19.90 -5.89
C ILE A 130 4.83 -20.61 -5.64
N HIS A 131 4.71 -21.83 -6.16
CA HIS A 131 3.62 -22.73 -5.82
C HIS A 131 4.04 -23.63 -4.66
N ARG A 132 3.16 -23.81 -3.67
CA ARG A 132 3.39 -24.74 -2.56
C ARG A 132 3.64 -26.16 -3.09
N SER A 133 2.94 -26.58 -4.13
CA SER A 133 3.12 -27.89 -4.76
C SER A 133 4.54 -28.12 -5.27
N ASP A 134 5.21 -27.08 -5.78
CA ASP A 134 6.58 -27.18 -6.28
C ASP A 134 7.58 -27.31 -5.13
N VAL A 135 7.36 -26.55 -4.05
CA VAL A 135 8.14 -26.68 -2.81
C VAL A 135 7.98 -28.08 -2.22
N GLU A 136 6.74 -28.59 -2.12
CA GLU A 136 6.46 -29.93 -1.60
C GLU A 136 7.06 -31.04 -2.48
N ALA A 137 7.01 -30.89 -3.80
CA ALA A 137 7.64 -31.83 -4.74
C ALA A 137 9.17 -31.85 -4.57
N MET A 138 9.79 -30.66 -4.45
CA MET A 138 11.23 -30.54 -4.22
C MET A 138 11.64 -31.14 -2.86
N GLN A 139 10.85 -30.91 -1.80
CA GLN A 139 11.09 -31.51 -0.49
C GLN A 139 11.01 -33.04 -0.52
N GLN A 140 10.07 -33.59 -1.29
CA GLN A 140 9.91 -35.04 -1.44
C GLN A 140 11.08 -35.65 -2.21
N ASP A 141 11.54 -34.99 -3.26
CA ASP A 141 12.73 -35.36 -4.05
C ASP A 141 13.95 -35.39 -3.13
N PHE A 142 14.26 -34.29 -2.45
CA PHE A 142 15.39 -34.21 -1.54
C PHE A 142 15.33 -35.22 -0.37
N ALA A 143 14.15 -35.47 0.18
CA ALA A 143 13.99 -36.38 1.31
C ALA A 143 14.23 -37.86 0.96
N ASP A 144 14.27 -38.23 -0.32
CA ASP A 144 14.41 -39.62 -0.73
C ASP A 144 15.85 -40.14 -0.61
N ASN A 145 16.84 -39.30 -0.95
CA ASN A 145 18.25 -39.66 -1.01
C ASN A 145 19.22 -38.51 -0.65
N GLY A 146 18.72 -37.30 -0.42
CA GLY A 146 19.52 -36.11 -0.10
C GLY A 146 20.05 -35.35 -1.32
N GLU A 147 19.55 -35.66 -2.53
CA GLU A 147 19.88 -35.00 -3.78
C GLU A 147 18.59 -34.55 -4.48
N LEU A 148 18.71 -33.57 -5.38
CA LEU A 148 17.61 -33.12 -6.23
C LEU A 148 17.76 -33.73 -7.62
N ASP A 149 17.01 -34.79 -7.89
CA ASP A 149 17.01 -35.52 -9.16
C ASP A 149 16.01 -34.93 -10.18
N LEU A 150 15.01 -34.19 -9.70
CA LEU A 150 13.97 -33.57 -10.51
C LEU A 150 14.27 -32.09 -10.83
N PRO A 151 13.73 -31.57 -11.94
CA PRO A 151 13.85 -30.15 -12.24
C PRO A 151 13.19 -29.28 -11.16
N VAL A 152 13.96 -28.36 -10.59
CA VAL A 152 13.46 -27.32 -9.68
C VAL A 152 13.09 -26.07 -10.49
N PRO A 153 11.90 -25.48 -10.28
CA PRO A 153 11.50 -24.23 -10.92
C PRO A 153 12.52 -23.10 -10.75
N GLU A 154 12.63 -22.25 -11.76
CA GLU A 154 13.60 -21.15 -11.80
C GLU A 154 13.39 -20.13 -10.67
N ASP A 155 12.14 -19.81 -10.33
CA ASP A 155 11.84 -18.87 -9.25
C ASP A 155 12.20 -19.43 -7.86
N ILE A 156 12.18 -20.75 -7.67
CA ILE A 156 12.73 -21.37 -6.47
C ILE A 156 14.25 -21.25 -6.49
N ARG A 157 14.92 -21.67 -7.58
CA ARG A 157 16.39 -21.61 -7.68
C ARG A 157 16.94 -20.20 -7.49
N THR A 158 16.28 -19.21 -8.09
CA THR A 158 16.70 -17.81 -8.08
C THR A 158 16.01 -17.00 -6.98
N TRP A 159 15.37 -17.65 -6.01
CA TRP A 159 14.75 -16.97 -4.89
C TRP A 159 15.77 -16.07 -4.19
N PRO A 160 15.43 -14.80 -3.87
CA PRO A 160 16.41 -13.87 -3.30
C PRO A 160 16.61 -14.09 -1.79
N GLY A 161 16.93 -15.34 -1.41
CA GLY A 161 17.40 -15.71 -0.07
C GLY A 161 18.89 -15.40 0.11
N VAL A 162 19.38 -15.40 1.37
CA VAL A 162 20.73 -14.92 1.72
C VAL A 162 21.81 -15.55 0.83
N GLN A 163 22.60 -14.72 0.14
CA GLN A 163 23.79 -15.13 -0.63
C GLN A 163 23.55 -16.32 -1.60
N ASN A 164 22.39 -16.35 -2.24
CA ASN A 164 22.05 -17.38 -3.21
C ASN A 164 23.01 -17.40 -4.42
N PRO A 165 23.80 -18.47 -4.63
CA PRO A 165 24.71 -18.57 -5.78
C PRO A 165 23.98 -18.73 -7.12
N ASP A 166 22.79 -19.34 -7.14
CA ASP A 166 21.98 -19.50 -8.35
C ASP A 166 21.39 -18.16 -8.80
N PHE A 167 21.04 -17.27 -7.85
CA PHE A 167 20.68 -15.88 -8.13
C PHE A 167 21.85 -15.14 -8.80
N GLU A 168 23.05 -15.21 -8.22
CA GLU A 168 24.24 -14.55 -8.79
C GLU A 168 24.59 -15.10 -10.17
N ALA A 169 24.47 -16.41 -10.38
CA ALA A 169 24.70 -17.04 -11.67
C ALA A 169 23.67 -16.60 -12.73
N ALA A 170 22.40 -16.43 -12.35
CA ALA A 170 21.33 -16.03 -13.25
C ALA A 170 21.40 -14.54 -13.62
N TYR A 171 21.68 -13.67 -12.65
CA TYR A 171 21.57 -12.21 -12.82
C TYR A 171 22.91 -11.48 -12.88
N GLY A 172 24.03 -12.17 -12.66
CA GLY A 172 25.37 -11.59 -12.73
C GLY A 172 25.69 -10.62 -11.59
N MET A 173 24.90 -10.64 -10.52
CA MET A 173 25.13 -9.86 -9.31
C MET A 173 24.74 -10.64 -8.06
N ALA A 174 25.52 -10.50 -6.99
CA ALA A 174 25.13 -11.00 -5.68
C ALA A 174 23.94 -10.19 -5.13
N ILE A 175 23.17 -10.82 -4.25
CA ILE A 175 22.08 -10.15 -3.54
C ILE A 175 22.70 -9.06 -2.64
N PRO A 176 22.26 -7.80 -2.75
CA PRO A 176 22.97 -6.68 -2.16
C PRO A 176 22.74 -6.51 -0.65
N THR A 177 21.72 -7.16 -0.09
CA THR A 177 21.36 -7.11 1.33
C THR A 177 21.24 -8.52 1.92
N ALA A 178 21.49 -8.65 3.22
CA ALA A 178 21.55 -9.97 3.86
C ALA A 178 20.16 -10.64 3.95
N GLU A 179 19.10 -9.89 4.26
CA GLU A 179 17.78 -10.46 4.55
C GLU A 179 16.71 -9.85 3.64
N LEU A 180 16.42 -10.52 2.51
CA LEU A 180 15.33 -10.12 1.59
C LEU A 180 14.14 -11.06 1.69
N ALA A 181 14.15 -12.15 0.93
CA ALA A 181 13.01 -13.05 0.89
C ALA A 181 13.16 -14.17 1.93
N PRO A 182 12.08 -14.51 2.66
CA PRO A 182 12.14 -15.52 3.70
C PRO A 182 12.36 -16.92 3.10
N TYR A 183 13.16 -17.74 3.77
CA TYR A 183 13.46 -19.11 3.36
C TYR A 183 13.73 -20.00 4.57
N PHE A 184 13.59 -21.30 4.37
CA PHE A 184 13.97 -22.31 5.35
C PHE A 184 15.37 -22.79 5.03
N ASP A 185 16.29 -22.59 5.97
CA ASP A 185 17.65 -23.11 5.95
C ASP A 185 17.66 -24.52 6.57
N TYR A 186 17.81 -25.54 5.74
CA TYR A 186 17.74 -26.94 6.16
C TYR A 186 18.99 -27.38 6.90
N ASN A 187 20.17 -26.94 6.46
CA ASN A 187 21.45 -27.41 6.96
C ASN A 187 22.02 -26.50 8.10
N GLY A 188 21.44 -25.32 8.29
CA GLY A 188 21.79 -24.34 9.32
C GLY A 188 23.04 -23.51 9.02
N ASP A 189 23.44 -23.37 7.75
CA ASP A 189 24.65 -22.64 7.35
C ASP A 189 24.43 -21.14 7.09
N GLY A 190 23.17 -20.69 7.07
CA GLY A 190 22.77 -19.29 6.88
C GLY A 190 22.84 -18.80 5.43
N LEU A 191 22.95 -19.69 4.45
CA LEU A 191 22.88 -19.40 3.02
C LEU A 191 21.59 -19.97 2.45
N TYR A 192 21.14 -19.48 1.29
CA TYR A 192 20.07 -20.11 0.53
C TYR A 192 20.65 -20.92 -0.62
N LYS A 193 20.54 -22.24 -0.55
CA LYS A 193 20.98 -23.17 -1.59
C LYS A 193 20.07 -24.39 -1.68
N VAL A 194 19.37 -24.52 -2.81
CA VAL A 194 18.38 -25.60 -3.02
C VAL A 194 19.01 -26.99 -2.95
N GLU A 195 20.27 -27.16 -3.40
CA GLU A 195 20.99 -28.43 -3.32
C GLU A 195 21.29 -28.89 -1.88
N ASP A 196 21.16 -28.00 -0.89
CA ASP A 196 21.34 -28.32 0.52
C ASP A 196 20.01 -28.55 1.25
N GLY A 197 18.89 -28.54 0.51
CA GLY A 197 17.53 -28.78 1.02
C GLY A 197 16.76 -27.52 1.37
N ASP A 198 17.29 -26.33 1.07
CA ASP A 198 16.66 -25.05 1.38
C ASP A 198 15.49 -24.75 0.44
N TYR A 199 14.48 -24.04 0.94
CA TYR A 199 13.31 -23.69 0.16
C TYR A 199 12.66 -22.37 0.59
N PRO A 200 11.95 -21.68 -0.33
CA PRO A 200 11.22 -20.46 -0.01
C PRO A 200 10.17 -20.69 1.08
N LEU A 201 10.06 -19.76 2.04
CA LEU A 201 8.97 -19.75 3.00
C LEU A 201 7.86 -18.85 2.47
N ILE A 202 6.77 -19.47 2.03
CA ILE A 202 5.63 -18.76 1.46
C ILE A 202 4.36 -18.96 2.29
N LYS A 203 3.41 -18.04 2.10
CA LYS A 203 2.02 -18.18 2.56
C LYS A 203 1.13 -18.57 1.39
N GLY A 204 -0.04 -19.14 1.69
CA GLY A 204 -0.95 -19.61 0.64
C GLY A 204 -0.48 -20.87 -0.08
N ASP A 205 -1.24 -21.29 -1.08
CA ASP A 205 -0.88 -22.36 -2.02
C ASP A 205 -0.08 -21.82 -3.22
N VAL A 206 -0.19 -20.52 -3.48
CA VAL A 206 0.65 -19.76 -4.41
C VAL A 206 0.96 -18.39 -3.80
N ALA A 207 2.21 -17.95 -3.95
CA ALA A 207 2.68 -16.64 -3.52
C ALA A 207 3.46 -15.94 -4.62
N TYR A 208 3.28 -14.62 -4.68
CA TYR A 208 3.93 -13.68 -5.57
C TYR A 208 4.75 -12.74 -4.69
N TRP A 209 6.06 -12.72 -4.88
CA TRP A 209 6.95 -11.92 -4.05
C TRP A 209 7.71 -10.90 -4.89
N LYS A 210 7.79 -9.67 -4.38
CA LYS A 210 8.58 -8.56 -4.93
C LYS A 210 9.20 -7.75 -3.80
N VAL A 211 10.22 -6.98 -4.14
CA VAL A 211 10.79 -5.94 -3.27
C VAL A 211 10.88 -4.63 -4.06
N ILE A 212 10.42 -3.55 -3.44
CA ILE A 212 10.48 -2.18 -3.97
C ILE A 212 11.06 -1.25 -2.90
N ASN A 213 11.35 -0.02 -3.29
CA ASN A 213 11.83 1.03 -2.40
C ASN A 213 11.37 2.41 -2.86
N ASP A 214 11.54 3.44 -2.04
CA ASP A 214 11.23 4.82 -2.42
C ASP A 214 12.47 5.72 -2.64
N ALA A 215 13.69 5.16 -2.62
CA ALA A 215 14.94 5.93 -2.75
C ALA A 215 15.78 5.52 -3.99
N GLY A 216 15.14 4.92 -4.98
CA GLY A 216 15.74 4.56 -6.27
C GLY A 216 15.72 5.67 -7.32
N GLY A 217 15.04 6.78 -7.03
CA GLY A 217 14.96 7.94 -7.92
C GLY A 217 14.20 9.11 -7.30
N ILE A 218 13.96 10.14 -8.11
CA ILE A 218 13.23 11.34 -7.69
C ILE A 218 11.73 11.02 -7.66
N HIS A 219 11.06 11.40 -6.57
CA HIS A 219 9.61 11.30 -6.42
C HIS A 219 8.88 12.22 -7.40
N GLN A 220 7.96 11.65 -8.17
CA GLN A 220 7.23 12.34 -9.23
C GLN A 220 5.74 12.52 -8.89
N THR A 221 5.18 11.61 -8.08
CA THR A 221 3.77 11.66 -7.66
C THR A 221 3.62 12.66 -6.52
N SER A 222 4.34 12.46 -5.42
CA SER A 222 4.23 13.36 -4.25
C SER A 222 5.09 14.62 -4.34
N ASN A 223 6.14 14.61 -5.18
CA ASN A 223 7.21 15.61 -5.20
C ASN A 223 7.94 15.79 -3.85
N SER A 224 7.84 14.81 -2.95
CA SER A 224 8.42 14.85 -1.60
C SER A 224 9.89 14.41 -1.57
N PHE A 225 10.50 14.45 -0.39
CA PHE A 225 11.74 13.73 -0.12
C PHE A 225 11.47 12.26 0.20
N ALA A 226 12.38 11.39 -0.27
CA ALA A 226 12.32 9.97 0.04
C ALA A 226 12.45 9.70 1.54
N LEU A 227 11.66 8.74 2.00
CA LEU A 227 11.68 8.10 3.32
C LEU A 227 12.86 7.14 3.48
N GLN A 228 13.47 6.68 2.38
CA GLN A 228 14.47 5.62 2.35
C GLN A 228 13.96 4.33 3.02
N VAL A 229 12.79 3.89 2.57
CA VAL A 229 12.13 2.66 3.00
C VAL A 229 12.22 1.61 1.91
N GLU A 230 12.62 0.41 2.30
CA GLU A 230 12.47 -0.81 1.52
C GLU A 230 11.15 -1.49 1.89
N ILE A 231 10.45 -2.01 0.89
CA ILE A 231 9.12 -2.60 1.01
C ILE A 231 9.15 -3.98 0.36
N GLN A 232 9.03 -5.02 1.18
CA GLN A 232 8.95 -6.40 0.72
C GLN A 232 7.47 -6.80 0.72
N VAL A 233 6.97 -7.27 -0.43
CA VAL A 233 5.55 -7.56 -0.63
C VAL A 233 5.37 -9.02 -1.03
N MET A 234 4.56 -9.75 -0.28
CA MET A 234 4.08 -11.09 -0.63
C MET A 234 2.57 -11.06 -0.83
N ALA A 235 2.10 -11.17 -2.07
CA ALA A 235 0.71 -11.44 -2.37
C ALA A 235 0.48 -12.96 -2.41
N TYR A 236 -0.61 -13.47 -1.84
CA TYR A 236 -0.85 -14.92 -1.79
C TYR A 236 -2.33 -15.30 -1.75
N GLY A 237 -2.62 -16.53 -2.19
CA GLY A 237 -3.97 -17.10 -2.16
C GLY A 237 -3.98 -18.61 -1.98
N TYR A 238 -5.18 -19.20 -1.93
CA TYR A 238 -5.41 -20.62 -1.68
C TYR A 238 -6.20 -21.26 -2.84
N TYR A 239 -5.90 -22.51 -3.18
CA TYR A 239 -6.71 -23.30 -4.10
C TYR A 239 -7.72 -24.11 -3.28
N ASP A 240 -8.84 -23.48 -2.93
CA ASP A 240 -9.92 -24.15 -2.21
C ASP A 240 -10.94 -24.73 -3.20
N GLU A 241 -10.76 -25.99 -3.59
CA GLU A 241 -11.68 -26.68 -4.51
C GLU A 241 -13.05 -27.01 -3.87
N GLU A 242 -13.16 -27.00 -2.52
CA GLU A 242 -14.38 -27.33 -1.77
C GLU A 242 -14.49 -26.46 -0.50
N PRO A 243 -15.04 -25.24 -0.61
CA PRO A 243 -14.83 -24.22 0.40
C PRO A 243 -15.50 -24.54 1.73
N THR A 244 -14.69 -24.98 2.69
CA THR A 244 -15.07 -24.98 4.10
C THR A 244 -15.24 -23.55 4.62
N LEU A 245 -14.61 -22.57 3.94
CA LEU A 245 -14.72 -21.14 4.24
C LEU A 245 -14.81 -20.30 2.95
N PRO A 246 -16.02 -20.03 2.41
CA PRO A 246 -16.23 -19.36 1.12
C PRO A 246 -15.58 -17.98 0.95
N VAL A 247 -15.23 -17.29 2.06
CA VAL A 247 -14.55 -16.00 2.00
C VAL A 247 -13.09 -16.11 1.55
N LEU A 248 -12.42 -17.25 1.79
CA LEU A 248 -11.05 -17.46 1.32
C LEU A 248 -10.99 -17.39 -0.21
N ASN A 249 -11.92 -18.06 -0.87
CA ASN A 249 -12.07 -18.07 -2.32
C ASN A 249 -12.64 -16.76 -2.91
N ARG A 250 -12.53 -15.64 -2.18
CA ARG A 250 -12.90 -14.28 -2.59
C ARG A 250 -11.99 -13.21 -1.97
N THR A 251 -10.82 -13.62 -1.49
CA THR A 251 -9.88 -12.73 -0.80
C THR A 251 -8.49 -12.93 -1.36
N LEU A 252 -7.83 -11.85 -1.78
CA LEU A 252 -6.40 -11.83 -2.02
C LEU A 252 -5.70 -11.27 -0.79
N PHE A 253 -4.64 -11.93 -0.35
CA PHE A 253 -3.91 -11.54 0.86
C PHE A 253 -2.59 -10.89 0.49
N TYR A 254 -2.17 -9.92 1.30
CA TYR A 254 -0.87 -9.27 1.21
C TYR A 254 -0.19 -9.29 2.57
N GLU A 255 1.07 -9.68 2.60
CA GLU A 255 2.02 -9.35 3.66
C GLU A 255 2.98 -8.28 3.14
N ILE A 256 3.11 -7.19 3.90
CA ILE A 256 3.94 -6.04 3.54
C ILE A 256 4.88 -5.78 4.70
N ASN A 257 6.17 -5.98 4.48
CA ASN A 257 7.21 -5.67 5.45
C ASN A 257 7.91 -4.37 5.03
N LEU A 258 7.90 -3.39 5.93
CA LEU A 258 8.55 -2.10 5.75
C LEU A 258 9.86 -2.09 6.53
N VAL A 259 10.97 -1.94 5.83
CA VAL A 259 12.31 -1.87 6.39
C VAL A 259 12.85 -0.46 6.17
N SER A 260 12.84 0.34 7.22
CA SER A 260 13.45 1.67 7.16
C SER A 260 14.98 1.54 7.13
N LYS A 261 15.61 2.16 6.13
CA LYS A 261 17.06 2.39 6.08
C LYS A 261 17.42 3.83 6.49
N ASP A 262 16.42 4.69 6.65
CA ASP A 262 16.59 6.04 7.17
C ASP A 262 16.81 6.04 8.68
N ILE A 263 17.73 6.89 9.13
CA ILE A 263 17.98 7.16 10.54
C ILE A 263 17.24 8.41 11.03
N GLU A 264 16.49 9.11 10.17
CA GLU A 264 15.96 10.45 10.42
C GLU A 264 14.43 10.58 10.53
N ILE A 265 13.63 9.60 10.10
CA ILE A 265 12.17 9.59 10.40
C ILE A 265 12.00 9.35 11.89
N ASN A 266 11.41 10.30 12.61
CA ASN A 266 11.40 10.28 14.06
C ASN A 266 10.00 10.40 14.70
N ASP A 267 8.97 10.77 13.95
CA ASP A 267 7.63 10.99 14.49
C ASP A 267 6.54 10.91 13.42
N SER A 268 5.32 10.59 13.86
CA SER A 268 4.07 10.77 13.13
C SER A 268 4.08 10.13 11.74
N LEU A 269 4.61 8.92 11.65
CA LEU A 269 4.58 8.07 10.46
C LEU A 269 3.19 7.49 10.27
N PHE A 270 2.60 7.73 9.09
CA PHE A 270 1.36 7.12 8.65
C PHE A 270 1.60 6.24 7.43
N ILE A 271 0.89 5.11 7.39
CA ILE A 271 0.89 4.17 6.27
C ILE A 271 -0.58 4.01 5.85
N GLY A 272 -0.88 4.35 4.60
CA GLY A 272 -2.20 4.23 4.00
C GLY A 272 -2.18 3.24 2.84
N LEU A 273 -3.28 2.51 2.70
CA LEU A 273 -3.62 1.82 1.45
C LEU A 273 -4.54 2.76 0.68
N TRP A 274 -4.03 3.30 -0.42
CA TRP A 274 -4.78 4.12 -1.35
C TRP A 274 -5.49 3.22 -2.36
N SER A 275 -6.70 3.59 -2.78
CA SER A 275 -7.48 2.83 -3.76
C SER A 275 -8.29 3.76 -4.67
N ASP A 276 -8.39 3.41 -5.95
CA ASP A 276 -9.40 3.94 -6.88
C ASP A 276 -10.31 2.75 -7.27
N PRO A 277 -11.45 2.55 -6.58
CA PRO A 277 -12.22 1.30 -6.70
C PRO A 277 -12.96 1.14 -8.03
N ASP A 278 -13.37 2.24 -8.66
CA ASP A 278 -14.03 2.29 -9.97
C ASP A 278 -15.16 1.22 -10.10
N LEU A 279 -16.01 1.07 -9.07
CA LEU A 279 -17.04 0.06 -9.02
C LEU A 279 -18.07 0.26 -10.14
N GLN A 280 -18.35 -0.81 -10.88
CA GLN A 280 -19.19 -0.79 -12.09
C GLN A 280 -18.56 -0.01 -13.27
N GLY A 281 -17.26 0.30 -13.16
CA GLY A 281 -16.42 0.93 -14.17
C GLY A 281 -16.53 2.45 -14.23
N TYR A 282 -15.49 3.07 -14.79
CA TYR A 282 -15.30 4.52 -14.98
C TYR A 282 -16.52 5.29 -15.54
N VAL A 283 -17.42 4.62 -16.26
CA VAL A 283 -18.58 5.26 -16.90
C VAL A 283 -19.71 5.57 -15.92
N CYS A 284 -19.78 4.85 -14.80
CA CYS A 284 -20.88 4.98 -13.86
C CYS A 284 -20.50 5.86 -12.66
N GLY A 285 -19.27 5.77 -12.12
CA GLY A 285 -18.73 6.72 -11.13
C GLY A 285 -19.59 6.84 -9.87
N TYR A 286 -20.02 5.71 -9.31
CA TYR A 286 -20.79 5.62 -8.05
C TYR A 286 -20.07 4.71 -7.03
N ASP A 287 -18.90 5.15 -6.58
CA ASP A 287 -18.08 4.57 -5.51
C ASP A 287 -18.50 5.15 -4.16
N TYR A 288 -19.45 4.49 -3.49
CA TYR A 288 -19.77 4.89 -2.13
C TYR A 288 -18.76 4.25 -1.19
N ILE A 289 -18.21 5.04 -0.27
CA ILE A 289 -17.18 4.58 0.67
C ILE A 289 -17.76 4.54 2.09
N GLY A 290 -17.49 3.45 2.80
CA GLY A 290 -17.82 3.29 4.20
C GLY A 290 -16.66 2.71 5.01
N THR A 291 -16.68 2.96 6.32
CA THR A 291 -15.66 2.46 7.25
C THR A 291 -16.29 1.56 8.31
N ALA A 292 -15.91 0.28 8.32
CA ALA A 292 -16.23 -0.63 9.41
C ALA A 292 -15.10 -0.60 10.45
N VAL A 293 -15.13 0.39 11.35
CA VAL A 293 -14.08 0.68 12.34
C VAL A 293 -13.72 -0.56 13.18
N ASP A 294 -14.73 -1.24 13.75
CA ASP A 294 -14.53 -2.43 14.58
C ASP A 294 -13.94 -3.64 13.81
N GLN A 295 -13.90 -3.57 12.48
CA GLN A 295 -13.34 -4.60 11.61
C GLN A 295 -12.02 -4.20 10.96
N ASN A 296 -11.50 -3.00 11.22
CA ASN A 296 -10.32 -2.42 10.55
C ASN A 296 -10.46 -2.47 9.02
N MET A 297 -11.63 -2.08 8.51
CA MET A 297 -11.96 -2.24 7.10
C MET A 297 -12.58 -0.97 6.52
N VAL A 298 -12.08 -0.57 5.35
CA VAL A 298 -12.73 0.38 4.45
C VAL A 298 -13.35 -0.42 3.31
N TYR A 299 -14.55 -0.06 2.89
CA TYR A 299 -15.24 -0.76 1.81
C TYR A 299 -15.92 0.22 0.86
N SER A 300 -15.90 -0.17 -0.41
CA SER A 300 -16.58 0.52 -1.49
C SER A 300 -17.83 -0.29 -1.86
N TYR A 301 -18.93 0.40 -2.13
CA TYR A 301 -20.21 -0.25 -2.44
C TYR A 301 -21.06 0.58 -3.39
N THR A 302 -22.05 -0.08 -3.99
CA THR A 302 -22.99 0.55 -4.91
C THR A 302 -24.44 0.44 -4.41
N THR A 303 -25.26 1.48 -4.58
CA THR A 303 -26.65 1.50 -4.09
C THR A 303 -27.73 1.62 -5.18
N ILE A 304 -27.33 1.83 -6.44
CA ILE A 304 -28.26 2.09 -7.56
C ILE A 304 -28.32 0.88 -8.48
N ASP A 305 -29.52 0.56 -8.97
CA ASP A 305 -29.68 -0.32 -10.12
C ASP A 305 -29.05 0.38 -11.35
N PRO A 306 -27.90 -0.11 -11.83
CA PRO A 306 -27.06 0.51 -12.88
C PRO A 306 -27.81 0.77 -14.19
N ALA A 307 -28.88 0.02 -14.45
CA ALA A 307 -29.73 0.19 -15.63
C ALA A 307 -30.34 1.61 -15.70
N SER A 308 -30.47 2.28 -14.56
CA SER A 308 -31.06 3.62 -14.45
C SER A 308 -30.06 4.78 -14.52
N ALA A 309 -28.77 4.55 -14.23
CA ALA A 309 -27.79 5.63 -14.05
C ALA A 309 -26.85 5.84 -15.25
N CYS A 310 -26.41 4.76 -15.92
CA CYS A 310 -25.40 4.85 -16.99
C CYS A 310 -25.76 4.07 -18.27
N GLY A 311 -26.95 3.46 -18.33
CA GLY A 311 -27.39 2.67 -19.51
C GLY A 311 -26.56 1.40 -19.76
N ALA A 312 -25.66 1.07 -18.84
CA ALA A 312 -24.97 -0.20 -18.75
C ALA A 312 -25.95 -1.24 -18.16
N GLY A 313 -25.80 -2.52 -18.51
CA GLY A 313 -26.78 -3.59 -18.24
C GLY A 313 -27.06 -3.91 -16.76
N ASN A 314 -27.55 -5.11 -16.46
CA ASN A 314 -27.83 -5.52 -15.08
C ASN A 314 -26.51 -5.80 -14.31
N PHE A 315 -25.97 -4.82 -13.59
CA PHE A 315 -24.96 -5.02 -12.52
C PHE A 315 -25.71 -5.30 -11.22
N GLU A 316 -25.28 -6.32 -10.47
CA GLU A 316 -25.75 -6.55 -9.11
C GLU A 316 -25.07 -5.56 -8.15
N ASN A 317 -25.69 -5.33 -6.99
CA ASN A 317 -25.04 -4.54 -5.93
C ASN A 317 -23.74 -5.24 -5.52
N PHE A 318 -22.64 -4.50 -5.59
CA PHE A 318 -21.30 -5.02 -5.33
C PHE A 318 -20.69 -4.32 -4.12
N ILE A 319 -19.91 -5.05 -3.33
CA ILE A 319 -19.14 -4.53 -2.20
C ILE A 319 -17.74 -5.16 -2.27
N VAL A 320 -16.72 -4.32 -2.23
CA VAL A 320 -15.31 -4.73 -2.05
C VAL A 320 -14.76 -4.02 -0.83
N GLY A 321 -13.88 -4.69 -0.09
CA GLY A 321 -13.30 -4.14 1.13
C GLY A 321 -11.80 -4.39 1.22
N MET A 322 -11.09 -3.40 1.74
CA MET A 322 -9.70 -3.51 2.16
C MET A 322 -9.68 -3.63 3.68
N LYS A 323 -9.07 -4.71 4.18
CA LYS A 323 -9.06 -5.01 5.62
C LYS A 323 -7.65 -5.18 6.14
N LEU A 324 -7.32 -4.43 7.20
CA LEU A 324 -6.10 -4.66 7.97
C LEU A 324 -6.30 -5.88 8.88
N LEU A 325 -5.66 -6.99 8.50
CA LEU A 325 -5.69 -8.24 9.29
C LEU A 325 -4.76 -8.18 10.49
N GLN A 326 -3.58 -7.61 10.29
CA GLN A 326 -2.56 -7.41 11.32
C GLN A 326 -1.82 -6.12 11.04
N GLY A 327 -1.80 -5.20 12.01
CA GLY A 327 -1.01 -3.97 11.92
C GLY A 327 0.38 -4.06 12.57
N PRO A 328 1.18 -3.00 12.47
CA PRO A 328 2.48 -2.94 13.13
C PRO A 328 2.33 -2.95 14.65
N THR A 329 3.34 -3.43 15.37
CA THR A 329 3.37 -3.37 16.82
C THR A 329 3.99 -2.06 17.29
N GLN A 330 3.43 -1.50 18.36
CA GLN A 330 3.96 -0.32 19.04
C GLN A 330 4.09 -0.57 20.54
N ILE A 331 4.92 0.24 21.20
CA ILE A 331 4.99 0.27 22.66
C ILE A 331 4.04 1.35 23.17
N ASN A 332 3.03 0.94 23.93
CA ASN A 332 2.05 1.87 24.45
C ASN A 332 2.58 2.71 25.62
N ALA A 333 1.77 3.65 26.11
CA ALA A 333 2.14 4.54 27.21
C ALA A 333 2.47 3.81 28.53
N GLN A 334 2.11 2.53 28.65
CA GLN A 334 2.43 1.67 29.79
C GLN A 334 3.68 0.80 29.57
N GLY A 335 4.35 0.93 28.42
CA GLY A 335 5.53 0.16 28.08
C GLY A 335 5.21 -1.27 27.61
N GLN A 336 3.98 -1.53 27.16
CA GLN A 336 3.54 -2.84 26.70
C GLN A 336 3.44 -2.84 25.17
N GLU A 337 3.82 -3.95 24.55
CA GLU A 337 3.56 -4.17 23.13
C GLU A 337 2.05 -4.25 22.88
N GLU A 338 1.59 -3.50 21.89
CA GLU A 338 0.23 -3.58 21.36
C GLU A 338 0.25 -3.51 19.84
N GLU A 339 -0.72 -4.15 19.22
CA GLU A 339 -0.92 -4.06 17.77
C GLU A 339 -1.68 -2.78 17.42
N LEU A 340 -1.13 -1.99 16.52
CA LEU A 340 -1.80 -0.80 16.00
C LEU A 340 -2.91 -1.23 15.02
N LYS A 341 -4.14 -0.86 15.36
CA LYS A 341 -5.32 -1.06 14.52
C LYS A 341 -5.47 0.08 13.51
N MET A 342 -6.44 0.00 12.62
CA MET A 342 -6.71 1.09 11.68
C MET A 342 -7.06 2.36 12.47
N THR A 343 -6.25 3.42 12.32
CA THR A 343 -6.40 4.66 13.08
C THR A 343 -7.20 5.72 12.34
N ASN A 344 -7.19 5.66 11.01
CA ASN A 344 -7.71 6.69 10.12
C ASN A 344 -8.36 6.05 8.89
N SER A 345 -9.38 6.71 8.34
CA SER A 345 -9.87 6.47 6.98
C SER A 345 -10.38 7.78 6.38
N MET A 346 -10.02 8.01 5.12
CA MET A 346 -10.32 9.22 4.38
C MET A 346 -10.83 8.83 2.99
N ALA A 347 -11.73 9.63 2.42
CA ALA A 347 -12.15 9.50 1.03
C ALA A 347 -12.22 10.89 0.41
N TYR A 348 -11.73 11.02 -0.82
CA TYR A 348 -11.74 12.28 -1.55
C TYR A 348 -12.33 12.11 -2.96
N ASN A 349 -12.74 13.23 -3.55
CA ASN A 349 -13.47 13.25 -4.81
C ASN A 349 -12.52 13.29 -6.00
N ASN A 350 -12.85 12.52 -7.04
CA ASN A 350 -12.25 12.75 -8.36
C ASN A 350 -12.68 14.15 -8.87
N PRO A 351 -11.73 15.07 -9.15
CA PRO A 351 -12.05 16.41 -9.64
C PRO A 351 -12.70 16.42 -11.03
N SER A 352 -12.63 15.31 -11.77
CA SER A 352 -13.26 15.15 -13.09
C SER A 352 -14.74 14.75 -13.00
N ALA A 353 -15.20 14.32 -11.83
CA ALA A 353 -16.58 13.89 -11.60
C ALA A 353 -17.35 14.97 -10.84
N GLY A 354 -18.38 15.55 -11.48
CA GLY A 354 -19.24 16.55 -10.84
C GLY A 354 -18.57 17.93 -10.70
N ASN A 355 -18.79 18.59 -9.56
CA ASN A 355 -18.15 19.87 -9.23
C ASN A 355 -17.78 19.91 -7.73
N PRO A 356 -16.89 19.02 -7.25
CA PRO A 356 -16.55 18.93 -5.84
C PRO A 356 -15.85 20.20 -5.36
N ILE A 357 -15.87 20.41 -4.04
CA ILE A 357 -15.11 21.50 -3.40
C ILE A 357 -13.61 21.23 -3.64
N PRO A 358 -12.81 22.20 -4.12
CA PRO A 358 -11.40 21.96 -4.46
C PRO A 358 -10.55 21.37 -3.33
N ALA A 359 -10.85 21.69 -2.06
CA ALA A 359 -10.16 21.13 -0.88
C ALA A 359 -10.44 19.63 -0.66
N THR A 360 -11.45 19.08 -1.32
CA THR A 360 -11.92 17.70 -1.16
C THR A 360 -11.57 16.81 -2.35
N THR A 361 -10.63 17.26 -3.19
CA THR A 361 -10.18 16.52 -4.38
C THR A 361 -8.74 16.07 -4.25
N ASP A 362 -8.25 15.33 -5.25
CA ASP A 362 -6.87 14.83 -5.38
C ASP A 362 -5.80 15.78 -4.83
N PRO A 363 -4.83 15.26 -4.07
CA PRO A 363 -3.66 16.02 -3.63
C PRO A 363 -2.74 16.34 -4.82
N PHE A 364 -1.86 17.31 -4.61
CA PHE A 364 -0.84 17.72 -5.58
C PHE A 364 0.49 18.04 -4.90
N TYR A 365 0.46 18.60 -3.68
CA TYR A 365 1.66 18.86 -2.89
C TYR A 365 1.83 17.83 -1.76
N ASP A 366 3.08 17.59 -1.37
CA ASP A 366 3.49 16.68 -0.29
C ASP A 366 2.64 16.82 1.00
N ASN A 367 2.38 18.05 1.43
CA ASN A 367 1.57 18.34 2.62
C ASN A 367 0.11 17.88 2.45
N GLU A 368 -0.42 17.88 1.24
CA GLU A 368 -1.80 17.51 0.93
C GLU A 368 -1.96 15.99 0.98
N PHE A 369 -0.99 15.23 0.46
CA PHE A 369 -0.92 13.77 0.65
C PHE A 369 -0.84 13.42 2.14
N TYR A 370 0.02 14.11 2.88
CA TYR A 370 0.19 13.88 4.32
C TYR A 370 -1.09 14.21 5.12
N HIS A 371 -1.79 15.29 4.77
CA HIS A 371 -3.08 15.61 5.37
C HIS A 371 -4.10 14.48 5.19
N LEU A 372 -4.23 13.95 3.97
CA LEU A 372 -5.18 12.87 3.66
C LEU A 372 -4.83 11.57 4.42
N LEU A 373 -3.54 11.22 4.55
CA LEU A 373 -3.06 10.10 5.37
C LEU A 373 -3.53 10.17 6.83
N ASN A 374 -3.72 11.38 7.36
CA ASN A 374 -4.13 11.63 8.74
C ASN A 374 -5.54 12.22 8.84
N SER A 375 -6.45 11.89 7.91
CA SER A 375 -7.87 12.31 7.91
C SER A 375 -8.08 13.83 7.98
N HIS A 376 -7.24 14.59 7.29
CA HIS A 376 -7.43 16.02 7.02
C HIS A 376 -7.60 16.25 5.52
N TRP A 377 -8.41 17.23 5.16
CA TRP A 377 -8.58 17.67 3.79
C TRP A 377 -7.30 18.33 3.28
N LYS A 378 -7.21 18.50 1.96
CA LYS A 378 -6.04 19.08 1.29
C LYS A 378 -5.59 20.41 1.90
N ASP A 379 -6.54 21.25 2.29
CA ASP A 379 -6.29 22.56 2.92
C ASP A 379 -5.94 22.51 4.42
N GLY A 380 -5.89 21.30 5.00
CA GLY A 380 -5.55 21.06 6.40
C GLY A 380 -6.74 21.11 7.36
N GLU A 381 -7.97 21.36 6.87
CA GLU A 381 -9.16 21.24 7.73
C GLU A 381 -9.41 19.77 8.08
N PRO A 382 -9.81 19.44 9.31
CA PRO A 382 -10.06 18.05 9.70
C PRO A 382 -11.29 17.48 8.98
N LEU A 383 -11.28 16.16 8.77
CA LEU A 383 -12.52 15.42 8.51
C LEU A 383 -13.47 15.58 9.71
N THR A 384 -14.74 15.83 9.43
CA THR A 384 -15.77 16.09 10.45
C THR A 384 -17.00 15.22 10.26
N GLU A 385 -17.77 14.99 11.33
CA GLU A 385 -19.01 14.20 11.25
C GLU A 385 -20.11 14.92 10.46
N GLY A 386 -20.81 14.16 9.61
CA GLY A 386 -22.00 14.60 8.87
C GLY A 386 -21.70 15.21 7.50
N GLY A 387 -22.72 15.25 6.64
CA GLY A 387 -22.57 15.70 5.26
C GLY A 387 -21.45 14.94 4.54
N SER A 388 -20.66 15.65 3.73
CA SER A 388 -19.46 15.13 3.06
C SER A 388 -18.23 15.03 3.96
N GLY A 389 -18.36 15.37 5.24
CA GLY A 389 -17.28 15.46 6.20
C GLY A 389 -16.36 16.68 6.07
N TYR A 390 -16.69 17.65 5.21
CA TYR A 390 -15.97 18.92 5.08
C TYR A 390 -16.74 20.08 5.72
N GLY A 391 -16.04 20.94 6.50
CA GLY A 391 -16.59 22.18 7.05
C GLY A 391 -17.54 22.01 8.24
N GLY A 392 -17.58 20.84 8.87
CA GLY A 392 -18.32 20.57 10.09
C GLY A 392 -17.62 21.10 11.36
N THR A 393 -18.09 20.64 12.53
CA THR A 393 -17.57 21.13 13.83
C THR A 393 -17.10 20.03 14.78
N THR A 394 -17.38 18.76 14.45
CA THR A 394 -16.97 17.59 15.24
C THR A 394 -15.96 16.80 14.43
N PRO A 395 -14.65 16.94 14.69
CA PRO A 395 -13.63 16.16 14.01
C PRO A 395 -13.79 14.66 14.26
N THR A 396 -13.47 13.86 13.24
CA THR A 396 -13.50 12.39 13.29
C THR A 396 -12.37 11.83 12.42
N PRO A 397 -11.69 10.75 12.84
CA PRO A 397 -10.64 10.15 12.03
C PRO A 397 -11.17 9.20 10.95
N PHE A 398 -12.47 8.86 10.96
CA PHE A 398 -13.06 7.87 10.06
C PHE A 398 -14.17 8.47 9.20
N VAL A 399 -14.04 8.31 7.88
CA VAL A 399 -15.08 8.68 6.92
C VAL A 399 -16.21 7.66 6.95
N HIS A 400 -17.46 8.13 7.00
CA HIS A 400 -18.66 7.30 6.90
C HIS A 400 -18.65 6.00 7.75
N PRO A 401 -18.51 6.10 9.09
CA PRO A 401 -18.47 4.93 9.96
C PRO A 401 -19.86 4.27 10.19
N GLY A 402 -20.95 4.93 9.77
CA GLY A 402 -22.30 4.40 9.86
C GLY A 402 -22.58 3.35 8.77
N LEU A 403 -23.35 2.33 9.12
CA LEU A 403 -23.74 1.31 8.14
C LEU A 403 -24.66 1.91 7.06
N PRO A 404 -24.51 1.53 5.78
CA PRO A 404 -25.32 2.09 4.69
C PRO A 404 -26.82 1.80 4.80
N ASN A 405 -27.19 0.79 5.59
CA ASN A 405 -28.58 0.39 5.85
C ASN A 405 -29.14 0.96 7.16
N ASP A 406 -28.34 1.72 7.92
CA ASP A 406 -28.78 2.43 9.12
C ASP A 406 -29.20 3.87 8.72
N PRO A 407 -30.49 4.21 8.74
CA PRO A 407 -30.96 5.53 8.33
C PRO A 407 -30.52 6.65 9.28
N ASP A 408 -30.10 6.31 10.50
CA ASP A 408 -29.62 7.28 11.51
C ASP A 408 -28.09 7.36 11.54
N GLY A 409 -27.39 6.46 10.84
CA GLY A 409 -25.93 6.40 10.81
C GLY A 409 -25.32 7.29 9.73
N TRP A 410 -24.17 7.93 10.01
CA TRP A 410 -23.45 8.74 9.02
C TRP A 410 -22.74 7.85 7.99
N SER A 411 -23.35 7.76 6.81
CA SER A 411 -22.87 7.02 5.64
C SER A 411 -23.06 7.86 4.37
N THR A 412 -22.44 7.47 3.24
CA THR A 412 -22.69 8.09 1.93
C THR A 412 -24.19 8.17 1.62
N CYS A 413 -24.98 7.15 2.00
CA CYS A 413 -26.44 7.12 1.78
C CYS A 413 -27.20 8.24 2.50
N THR A 414 -26.71 8.67 3.65
CA THR A 414 -27.34 9.70 4.51
C THR A 414 -26.68 11.07 4.38
N SER A 415 -25.48 11.13 3.79
CA SER A 415 -24.65 12.32 3.66
C SER A 415 -25.24 13.38 2.72
N GLY A 416 -26.08 12.96 1.77
CA GLY A 416 -26.60 13.83 0.71
C GLY A 416 -25.54 14.23 -0.32
N GLU A 417 -24.41 13.53 -0.37
CA GLU A 417 -23.38 13.72 -1.39
C GLU A 417 -23.90 13.43 -2.81
N THR A 418 -23.45 14.23 -3.77
CA THR A 418 -23.81 14.11 -5.19
C THR A 418 -22.60 13.86 -6.10
N ASP A 419 -21.39 13.97 -5.57
CA ASP A 419 -20.14 13.63 -6.24
C ASP A 419 -19.77 12.20 -5.81
N LEU A 420 -19.78 11.27 -6.76
CA LEU A 420 -19.95 9.84 -6.44
C LEU A 420 -18.77 9.00 -6.92
N ASP A 421 -17.75 9.60 -7.52
CA ASP A 421 -16.48 8.96 -7.85
C ASP A 421 -15.46 9.36 -6.76
N LYS A 422 -15.19 8.40 -5.88
CA LYS A 422 -14.42 8.57 -4.64
C LYS A 422 -13.22 7.64 -4.63
N ARG A 423 -12.11 8.16 -4.11
CA ARG A 423 -10.85 7.45 -3.86
C ARG A 423 -10.58 7.39 -2.37
#